data_AF-A0A1E7ET27-F1
#
_entry.id   AF-A0A1E7ET27-F1
#
_cell.length_a   1.000
_cell.length_b   1.000
_cell.length_c   1.000
_cell.angle_alpha   90.00
_cell.angle_beta   90.00
_cell.angle_gamma   90.00
#
_symmetry.space_group_name_H-M   'P 1'
#
loop_
_entity.id
_entity.type
_entity.pdbx_description
1 polymer ?
#
loop_
_entity_poly.entity_id
_entity_poly.type
_entity_poly.pdbx_seq_one_letter_code
_entity_poly.pdbx_strand_id
1 'polypeptide(L)'
;MHAYVLEEVFPSLIEQYYNIVNRRSTTSSKNDDDDNDDNDDNDDNDDNDNNNNNRNERMKILDVGCGSGYLTACFGRFIESLSTTTTTTTTDTTTTDSSNDPTSSMMAVDNNNNNNNSRPTIIGKVFGIDIHQELVDMTRQNLNRQDSDLLLAEGSSTSTSSSIINLSWGNGWKGLQEEAPFDCIHVGAAAESFPYELMNQLKVNGLMIIPVGSQESLQPQLLYKIHRIANNSYDDKLYYEDDFEITTLLGVRYVPLIHDDNDDDDINR
;
A
#
# COMPACT_ATOMS: atom_id res chain seq x y z
N MET A 1 -4.25 -21.94 5.30
CA MET A 1 -3.81 -21.27 4.05
C MET A 1 -3.82 -19.76 4.20
N HIS A 2 -4.96 -19.10 4.51
CA HIS A 2 -4.94 -17.70 4.96
C HIS A 2 -3.97 -17.47 6.12
N ALA A 3 -3.86 -18.43 7.05
CA ALA A 3 -2.85 -18.41 8.11
C ALA A 3 -1.39 -18.36 7.58
N TYR A 4 -1.04 -19.05 6.49
CA TYR A 4 0.33 -18.99 5.95
C TYR A 4 0.61 -17.63 5.29
N VAL A 5 -0.37 -17.06 4.59
CA VAL A 5 -0.25 -15.68 4.08
C VAL A 5 -0.09 -14.72 5.27
N LEU A 6 -0.89 -14.87 6.32
CA LEU A 6 -0.79 -14.03 7.52
C LEU A 6 0.47 -14.29 8.38
N GLU A 7 1.10 -15.46 8.32
CA GLU A 7 2.24 -15.84 9.16
C GLU A 7 3.60 -15.75 8.45
N GLU A 8 3.65 -15.81 7.12
CA GLU A 8 4.92 -15.78 6.36
C GLU A 8 4.97 -14.60 5.37
N VAL A 9 3.83 -14.25 4.75
CA VAL A 9 3.76 -13.10 3.84
C VAL A 9 3.67 -11.81 4.62
N PHE A 10 2.77 -11.72 5.61
CA PHE A 10 2.65 -10.49 6.41
C PHE A 10 3.95 -10.13 7.12
N PRO A 11 4.69 -11.05 7.79
CA PRO A 11 5.98 -10.70 8.37
C PRO A 11 7.03 -10.28 7.33
N SER A 12 7.07 -10.92 6.15
CA SER A 12 7.95 -10.47 5.05
C SER A 12 7.55 -9.08 4.52
N LEU A 13 6.25 -8.80 4.42
CA LEU A 13 5.71 -7.50 4.03
C LEU A 13 5.99 -6.43 5.08
N ILE A 14 5.87 -6.79 6.37
CA ILE A 14 6.18 -5.96 7.53
C ILE A 14 7.67 -5.65 7.55
N GLU A 15 8.54 -6.65 7.38
CA GLU A 15 9.98 -6.48 7.37
C GLU A 15 10.43 -5.61 6.20
N GLN A 16 9.93 -5.87 4.99
CA GLN A 16 10.20 -5.00 3.84
C GLN A 16 9.68 -3.59 4.04
N TYR A 17 8.45 -3.42 4.54
CA TYR A 17 7.92 -2.09 4.83
C TYR A 17 8.74 -1.36 5.87
N TYR A 18 9.10 -2.04 6.97
CA TYR A 18 9.96 -1.51 8.00
C TYR A 18 11.32 -1.09 7.41
N ASN A 19 11.88 -1.88 6.50
CA ASN A 19 13.12 -1.55 5.80
C ASN A 19 12.97 -0.35 4.85
N ILE A 20 11.84 -0.22 4.15
CA ILE A 20 11.53 0.92 3.26
C ILE A 20 11.35 2.21 4.05
N VAL A 21 10.59 2.17 5.15
CA VAL A 21 10.34 3.32 6.03
C VAL A 21 11.63 3.77 6.73
N ASN A 22 12.44 2.84 7.25
CA ASN A 22 13.62 3.18 8.04
C ASN A 22 14.87 3.50 7.20
N ARG A 23 14.97 3.03 5.94
CA ARG A 23 16.01 3.53 5.00
C ARG A 23 15.86 5.02 4.71
N ARG A 24 14.64 5.57 4.78
CA ARG A 24 14.38 7.02 4.66
C ARG A 24 14.85 7.82 5.89
N SER A 25 15.05 7.18 7.04
CA SER A 25 15.55 7.83 8.26
C SER A 25 17.08 7.90 8.32
N THR A 26 17.79 7.02 7.62
CA THR A 26 19.26 6.91 7.68
C THR A 26 20.01 7.73 6.63
N THR A 27 19.33 8.38 5.68
CA THR A 27 19.98 9.21 4.64
C THR A 27 20.13 10.69 5.04
N SER A 28 19.91 11.06 6.30
CA SER A 28 20.16 12.42 6.80
C SER A 28 21.04 12.41 8.07
N SER A 29 22.26 11.86 7.94
CA SER A 29 23.40 12.28 8.76
C SER A 29 24.71 11.85 8.08
N LYS A 30 25.16 12.62 7.10
CA LYS A 30 26.60 12.80 6.90
C LYS A 30 26.88 14.24 7.32
N ASN A 31 27.51 14.35 8.49
CA ASN A 31 28.02 15.60 8.99
C ASN A 31 29.14 16.06 8.06
N ASP A 32 29.04 17.33 7.70
CA ASP A 32 30.14 18.18 7.28
C ASP A 32 31.21 18.19 8.38
N ASP A 33 32.44 17.89 8.02
CA ASP A 33 33.69 18.35 8.65
C ASP A 33 34.85 17.77 7.82
N ASP A 34 35.46 18.60 6.96
CA ASP A 34 36.92 18.72 6.83
C ASP A 34 37.29 19.74 5.72
N ASP A 35 37.73 20.90 6.21
CA ASP A 35 38.84 21.75 5.78
C ASP A 35 39.06 22.21 4.31
N ASN A 36 39.31 23.52 4.24
CA ASN A 36 39.73 24.34 3.10
C ASN A 36 40.89 23.76 2.28
N ASP A 37 40.82 23.93 0.96
CA ASP A 37 41.98 24.34 0.18
C ASP A 37 41.56 25.08 -1.11
N ASP A 38 42.37 26.08 -1.47
CA ASP A 38 42.11 27.13 -2.47
C ASP A 38 42.14 26.69 -3.96
N ASN A 39 41.36 27.43 -4.77
CA ASN A 39 41.62 27.91 -6.14
C ASN A 39 40.72 27.45 -7.32
N ASP A 40 40.33 28.50 -8.06
CA ASP A 40 40.14 28.67 -9.51
C ASP A 40 38.88 28.15 -10.25
N ASP A 41 38.08 29.15 -10.63
CA ASP A 41 37.49 29.43 -11.96
C ASP A 41 36.56 28.42 -12.67
N ASN A 42 35.31 28.88 -12.83
CA ASN A 42 34.36 28.73 -13.94
C ASN A 42 34.08 27.33 -14.50
N ASP A 43 32.85 26.84 -14.31
CA ASP A 43 31.91 26.73 -15.45
C ASP A 43 30.47 26.52 -14.96
N ASP A 44 29.56 27.28 -15.58
CA ASP A 44 28.12 27.14 -15.45
C ASP A 44 27.68 25.72 -15.84
N ASN A 45 26.90 25.05 -14.98
CA ASN A 45 25.76 24.26 -15.44
C ASN A 45 24.71 24.13 -14.33
N ASP A 46 23.57 24.70 -14.69
CA ASP A 46 22.30 24.80 -14.01
C ASP A 46 21.60 23.43 -14.10
N ASP A 47 21.69 22.60 -13.06
CA ASP A 47 20.84 21.41 -12.87
C ASP A 47 20.17 21.47 -11.50
N ASN A 48 19.29 22.45 -11.39
CA ASN A 48 18.36 22.58 -10.28
C ASN A 48 17.15 21.68 -10.56
N ASP A 49 17.19 20.39 -10.19
CA ASP A 49 16.02 19.53 -10.36
C ASP A 49 15.76 18.53 -9.20
N ASN A 50 14.64 18.77 -8.53
CA ASN A 50 13.65 17.77 -8.08
C ASN A 50 13.95 16.78 -6.95
N ASN A 51 14.59 17.19 -5.85
CA ASN A 51 14.66 16.33 -4.65
C ASN A 51 13.51 16.52 -3.63
N ASN A 52 12.38 17.13 -4.03
CA ASN A 52 11.23 17.41 -3.14
C ASN A 52 9.96 16.59 -3.43
N ASN A 53 9.97 15.69 -4.43
CA ASN A 53 8.77 14.92 -4.80
C ASN A 53 8.54 13.63 -3.98
N ASN A 54 9.50 13.21 -3.14
CA ASN A 54 9.46 11.87 -2.52
C ASN A 54 8.71 11.77 -1.18
N ARG A 55 8.11 12.87 -0.69
CA ARG A 55 7.30 12.88 0.55
C ARG A 55 5.87 12.34 0.35
N ASN A 56 5.49 12.00 -0.88
CA ASN A 56 4.09 11.72 -1.25
C ASN A 56 3.78 10.27 -1.63
N GLU A 57 4.76 9.37 -1.75
CA GLU A 57 4.45 7.98 -2.07
C GLU A 57 4.00 7.20 -0.83
N ARG A 58 2.68 7.10 -0.70
CA ARG A 58 1.98 6.23 0.27
C ARG A 58 2.07 4.78 -0.20
N MET A 59 2.10 3.85 0.75
CA MET A 59 2.09 2.42 0.46
C MET A 59 0.81 2.05 -0.32
N LYS A 60 0.93 1.23 -1.35
CA LYS A 60 -0.20 0.70 -2.11
C LYS A 60 -0.16 -0.83 -2.12
N ILE A 61 -1.26 -1.44 -1.67
CA ILE A 61 -1.44 -2.90 -1.67
C ILE A 61 -2.60 -3.23 -2.60
N LEU A 62 -2.42 -4.20 -3.50
CA LEU A 62 -3.47 -4.77 -4.34
C LEU A 62 -3.82 -6.18 -3.85
N ASP A 63 -5.10 -6.46 -3.67
CA ASP A 63 -5.68 -7.76 -3.33
C ASP A 63 -6.57 -8.24 -4.48
N VAL A 64 -6.02 -9.12 -5.32
CA VAL A 64 -6.69 -9.68 -6.50
C VAL A 64 -7.50 -10.91 -6.11
N GLY A 65 -8.79 -10.91 -6.44
CA GLY A 65 -9.74 -11.92 -5.97
C GLY A 65 -10.13 -11.67 -4.51
N CYS A 66 -10.56 -10.44 -4.20
CA CYS A 66 -10.82 -10.02 -2.82
C CYS A 66 -11.95 -10.79 -2.13
N GLY A 67 -12.87 -11.41 -2.90
CA GLY A 67 -13.83 -12.39 -2.42
C GLY A 67 -14.75 -11.91 -1.30
N SER A 68 -14.49 -12.36 -0.06
CA SER A 68 -15.26 -11.95 1.12
C SER A 68 -14.82 -10.61 1.72
N GLY A 69 -13.65 -10.11 1.31
CA GLY A 69 -13.03 -8.91 1.84
C GLY A 69 -12.18 -9.13 3.08
N TYR A 70 -12.05 -10.38 3.56
CA TYR A 70 -11.33 -10.67 4.80
C TYR A 70 -9.87 -10.20 4.75
N LEU A 71 -9.13 -10.59 3.71
CA LEU A 71 -7.72 -10.23 3.58
C LEU A 71 -7.55 -8.74 3.26
N THR A 72 -8.44 -8.19 2.44
CA THR A 72 -8.52 -6.75 2.17
C THR A 72 -8.68 -5.94 3.47
N ALA A 73 -9.54 -6.39 4.39
CA ALA A 73 -9.72 -5.78 5.71
C ALA A 73 -8.45 -5.90 6.57
N CYS A 74 -7.80 -7.08 6.57
CA CYS A 74 -6.53 -7.28 7.26
C CYS A 74 -5.45 -6.30 6.78
N PHE A 75 -5.32 -6.10 5.46
CA PHE A 75 -4.42 -5.09 4.92
C PHE A 75 -4.83 -3.68 5.33
N GLY A 76 -6.13 -3.36 5.34
CA GLY A 76 -6.61 -2.04 5.74
C GLY A 76 -6.27 -1.72 7.20
N ARG A 77 -6.51 -2.66 8.12
CA ARG A 77 -6.12 -2.54 9.53
C ARG A 77 -4.61 -2.48 9.71
N PHE A 78 -3.85 -3.20 8.88
CA PHE A 78 -2.40 -3.08 8.86
C PHE A 78 -1.98 -1.65 8.51
N ILE A 79 -2.46 -1.09 7.40
CA ILE A 79 -2.16 0.31 7.01
C ILE A 79 -2.57 1.32 8.09
N GLU A 80 -3.75 1.13 8.69
CA GLU A 80 -4.22 1.97 9.78
C GLU A 80 -3.27 1.92 10.98
N SER A 81 -2.81 0.73 11.37
CA SER A 81 -1.90 0.54 12.51
C SER A 81 -0.55 1.25 12.34
N LEU A 82 -0.14 1.49 11.10
CA LEU A 82 1.10 2.18 10.79
C LEU A 82 0.92 3.71 10.78
N SER A 83 -0.32 4.21 10.68
CA SER A 83 -0.63 5.64 10.59
C SER A 83 -0.34 6.37 11.90
N THR A 84 0.40 7.48 11.85
CA THR A 84 0.81 8.23 13.04
C THR A 84 -0.04 9.48 13.27
N THR A 85 -0.22 9.85 14.54
CA THR A 85 -0.80 11.14 14.93
C THR A 85 0.28 12.20 14.91
N THR A 86 0.25 13.11 13.93
CA THR A 86 1.17 14.25 13.91
C THR A 86 0.78 15.22 15.02
N THR A 87 1.50 15.25 16.13
CA THR A 87 1.37 16.29 17.16
C THR A 87 2.36 17.41 16.87
N THR A 88 1.88 18.58 16.45
CA THR A 88 2.70 19.79 16.31
C THR A 88 3.18 20.22 17.70
N THR A 89 4.46 20.05 18.01
CA THR A 89 5.06 20.60 19.24
C THR A 89 5.40 22.08 19.03
N THR A 90 4.49 22.96 19.43
CA THR A 90 4.84 24.37 19.65
C THR A 90 5.46 24.49 21.04
N THR A 91 6.76 24.77 21.10
CA THR A 91 7.43 25.17 22.34
C THR A 91 6.97 26.57 22.72
N ASP A 92 6.13 26.68 23.75
CA ASP A 92 5.86 27.97 24.40
C ASP A 92 6.51 28.01 25.78
N THR A 93 7.49 28.88 25.89
CA THR A 93 8.20 29.29 27.11
C THR A 93 7.27 30.07 28.05
N THR A 94 7.02 29.49 29.23
CA THR A 94 6.90 30.11 30.56
C THR A 94 6.22 31.48 30.71
N THR A 95 5.08 31.49 31.42
CA THR A 95 4.76 32.56 32.40
C THR A 95 4.11 31.96 33.66
N THR A 96 4.81 32.07 34.79
CA THR A 96 4.28 32.00 36.15
C THR A 96 3.63 33.34 36.52
N ASP A 97 2.45 33.38 37.15
CA ASP A 97 2.29 33.79 38.56
C ASP A 97 0.81 33.88 39.05
N SER A 98 0.67 33.62 40.36
CA SER A 98 -0.39 33.70 41.38
C SER A 98 -1.81 34.29 41.14
N SER A 99 -2.84 33.63 41.72
CA SER A 99 -3.60 34.11 42.93
C SER A 99 -4.87 33.27 43.25
N ASN A 100 -5.24 33.21 44.54
CA ASN A 100 -6.21 32.32 45.23
C ASN A 100 -7.70 32.68 45.08
N ASP A 101 -8.62 31.71 45.23
CA ASP A 101 -9.72 31.66 46.25
C ASP A 101 -10.66 30.42 46.09
N PRO A 102 -11.15 29.74 47.17
CA PRO A 102 -12.13 28.66 47.08
C PRO A 102 -13.45 28.98 47.81
N THR A 103 -14.58 29.21 47.11
CA THR A 103 -15.94 28.90 47.63
C THR A 103 -17.05 28.95 46.56
N SER A 104 -17.92 27.93 46.60
CA SER A 104 -19.38 27.92 46.28
C SER A 104 -19.91 27.76 44.83
N SER A 105 -20.65 26.64 44.65
CA SER A 105 -21.91 26.50 43.89
C SER A 105 -21.96 26.61 42.36
N MET A 106 -21.91 25.44 41.70
CA MET A 106 -22.92 24.93 40.74
C MET A 106 -23.77 25.94 39.92
N MET A 107 -23.31 26.28 38.70
CA MET A 107 -24.01 26.16 37.40
C MET A 107 -23.44 27.15 36.34
N ALA A 108 -23.17 26.60 35.15
CA ALA A 108 -22.96 27.24 33.83
C ALA A 108 -21.72 28.14 33.62
N VAL A 109 -20.70 27.58 32.95
CA VAL A 109 -19.79 28.34 32.08
C VAL A 109 -19.58 27.54 30.80
N ASP A 110 -19.98 28.13 29.68
CA ASP A 110 -19.77 27.66 28.31
C ASP A 110 -18.28 27.67 27.91
N ASN A 111 -17.92 26.70 27.06
CA ASN A 111 -16.85 26.70 26.06
C ASN A 111 -15.44 27.17 26.45
N ASN A 112 -14.49 26.22 26.41
CA ASN A 112 -13.40 26.38 25.46
C ASN A 112 -13.01 25.03 24.82
N ASN A 113 -13.39 24.91 23.55
CA ASN A 113 -12.94 23.92 22.59
C ASN A 113 -11.41 23.93 22.52
N ASN A 114 -10.78 22.86 22.97
CA ASN A 114 -9.46 22.45 22.46
C ASN A 114 -9.59 21.04 21.86
N ASN A 115 -10.42 20.95 20.82
CA ASN A 115 -10.34 19.85 19.86
C ASN A 115 -9.09 20.07 19.00
N ASN A 116 -7.93 19.66 19.51
CA ASN A 116 -6.78 19.38 18.66
C ASN A 116 -7.09 18.11 17.86
N ASN A 117 -7.91 18.26 16.82
CA ASN A 117 -8.18 17.25 15.81
C ASN A 117 -6.94 17.06 14.93
N SER A 118 -5.87 16.48 15.48
CA SER A 118 -4.83 15.89 14.65
C SER A 118 -5.43 14.68 13.94
N ARG A 119 -5.75 14.85 12.65
CA ARG A 119 -6.14 13.74 11.80
C ARG A 119 -4.93 12.83 11.60
N PRO A 120 -5.06 11.50 11.76
CA PRO A 120 -3.98 10.57 11.49
C PRO A 120 -3.50 10.74 10.04
N THR A 121 -2.19 10.77 9.84
CA THR A 121 -1.64 10.77 8.49
C THR A 121 -1.74 9.36 7.95
N ILE A 122 -2.70 9.12 7.04
CA ILE A 122 -2.83 7.82 6.38
C ILE A 122 -1.63 7.61 5.47
N ILE A 123 -0.85 6.57 5.76
CA ILE A 123 0.41 6.29 5.06
C ILE A 123 0.31 5.21 3.99
N GLY A 124 -0.89 4.73 3.69
CA GLY A 124 -1.12 3.77 2.61
C GLY A 124 -2.57 3.65 2.15
N LYS A 125 -2.78 2.82 1.14
CA LYS A 125 -4.08 2.42 0.61
C LYS A 125 -4.05 0.94 0.21
N VAL A 126 -5.22 0.33 0.28
CA VAL A 126 -5.49 -1.04 -0.14
C VAL A 126 -6.54 -1.00 -1.24
N PHE A 127 -6.30 -1.77 -2.29
CA PHE A 127 -7.18 -1.90 -3.43
C PHE A 127 -7.62 -3.35 -3.52
N GLY A 128 -8.91 -3.63 -3.38
CA GLY A 128 -9.49 -4.95 -3.65
C GLY A 128 -10.09 -4.98 -5.04
N ILE A 129 -9.81 -6.04 -5.81
CA ILE A 129 -10.45 -6.29 -7.10
C ILE A 129 -11.03 -7.70 -7.16
N ASP A 130 -12.22 -7.86 -7.74
CA ASP A 130 -12.82 -9.16 -8.02
C ASP A 130 -13.54 -9.13 -9.36
N ILE A 131 -13.59 -10.28 -10.04
CA ILE A 131 -14.24 -10.44 -11.34
C ILE A 131 -15.77 -10.52 -11.20
N HIS A 132 -16.27 -10.91 -10.02
CA HIS A 132 -17.70 -10.99 -9.74
C HIS A 132 -18.18 -9.77 -8.97
N GLN A 133 -19.00 -8.92 -9.59
CA GLN A 133 -19.59 -7.72 -8.96
C GLN A 133 -20.29 -8.06 -7.62
N GLU A 134 -20.98 -9.21 -7.54
CA GLU A 134 -21.66 -9.65 -6.31
C GLU A 134 -20.69 -9.86 -5.13
N LEU A 135 -19.46 -10.32 -5.41
CA LEU A 135 -18.42 -10.50 -4.40
C LEU A 135 -17.80 -9.15 -3.98
N VAL A 136 -17.66 -8.20 -4.91
CA VAL A 136 -17.27 -6.82 -4.59
C VAL A 136 -18.31 -6.17 -3.67
N ASP A 137 -19.59 -6.33 -3.98
CA ASP A 137 -20.68 -5.79 -3.16
C ASP A 137 -20.76 -6.48 -1.79
N MET A 138 -20.55 -7.79 -1.75
CA MET A 138 -20.45 -8.54 -0.49
C MET A 138 -19.26 -8.06 0.35
N THR A 139 -18.09 -7.85 -0.25
CA THR A 139 -16.90 -7.30 0.41
C THR A 139 -17.21 -5.93 1.01
N ARG A 140 -17.83 -5.03 0.24
CA ARG A 140 -18.26 -3.71 0.72
C ARG A 140 -19.23 -3.80 1.88
N GLN A 141 -20.20 -4.71 1.82
CA GLN A 141 -21.14 -4.93 2.93
C GLN A 141 -20.47 -5.49 4.19
N ASN A 142 -19.53 -6.41 4.04
CA ASN A 142 -18.79 -6.99 5.17
C ASN A 142 -17.94 -5.93 5.87
N LEU A 143 -17.18 -5.15 5.09
CA LEU A 143 -16.41 -4.01 5.59
C LEU A 143 -17.33 -2.97 6.26
N ASN A 144 -18.49 -2.62 5.68
CA ASN A 144 -19.43 -1.70 6.34
C ASN A 144 -19.96 -2.22 7.69
N ARG A 145 -20.04 -3.55 7.88
CA ARG A 145 -20.51 -4.14 9.13
C ARG A 145 -19.42 -4.18 10.20
N GLN A 146 -18.16 -4.37 9.82
CA GLN A 146 -17.07 -4.70 10.74
C GLN A 146 -15.97 -3.62 10.81
N ASP A 147 -15.74 -2.91 9.71
CA ASP A 147 -14.61 -2.02 9.46
C ASP A 147 -15.01 -0.80 8.61
N SER A 148 -16.14 -0.16 8.94
CA SER A 148 -16.72 0.92 8.14
C SER A 148 -15.83 2.17 8.07
N ASP A 149 -14.94 2.33 9.04
CA ASP A 149 -13.91 3.36 9.10
C ASP A 149 -12.83 3.21 8.02
N LEU A 150 -12.65 2.01 7.45
CA LEU A 150 -11.67 1.78 6.38
C LEU A 150 -12.19 2.18 4.98
N LEU A 151 -13.52 2.27 4.79
CA LEU A 151 -14.17 2.50 3.49
C LEU A 151 -14.37 3.98 3.14
N LEU A 152 -14.50 4.25 1.83
CA LEU A 152 -15.02 5.53 1.33
C LEU A 152 -16.50 5.64 1.70
N ALA A 153 -16.90 6.79 2.25
CA ALA A 153 -18.32 7.11 2.38
C ALA A 153 -18.91 7.39 0.99
N GLU A 154 -19.73 6.46 0.48
CA GLU A 154 -20.52 6.62 -0.75
C GLU A 154 -21.31 7.95 -0.72
N GLY A 155 -21.22 8.75 -1.79
CA GLY A 155 -21.96 10.02 -1.93
C GLY A 155 -21.30 11.26 -1.30
N SER A 156 -20.13 11.13 -0.65
CA SER A 156 -19.37 12.30 -0.19
C SER A 156 -18.55 12.90 -1.34
N SER A 157 -19.09 13.91 -2.02
CA SER A 157 -18.34 14.77 -2.97
C SER A 157 -17.14 15.47 -2.31
N THR A 158 -17.03 15.43 -0.99
CA THR A 158 -15.84 15.85 -0.27
C THR A 158 -14.88 14.68 -0.19
N SER A 159 -13.74 14.83 -0.89
CA SER A 159 -12.51 14.06 -0.68
C SER A 159 -12.10 14.11 0.79
N THR A 160 -12.77 13.33 1.63
CA THR A 160 -12.34 13.13 2.99
C THR A 160 -11.16 12.19 2.87
N SER A 161 -9.97 12.71 3.15
CA SER A 161 -8.66 12.07 2.98
C SER A 161 -8.44 10.82 3.86
N SER A 162 -9.52 10.13 4.26
CA SER A 162 -9.59 9.14 5.33
C SER A 162 -9.78 7.70 4.86
N SER A 163 -10.13 7.43 3.61
CA SER A 163 -10.38 6.04 3.21
C SER A 163 -9.08 5.31 2.88
N ILE A 164 -8.95 4.13 3.48
CA ILE A 164 -7.82 3.22 3.32
C ILE A 164 -8.13 2.18 2.24
N ILE A 165 -9.36 1.71 2.12
CA ILE A 165 -9.75 0.64 1.19
C ILE A 165 -10.59 1.18 0.03
N ASN A 166 -10.12 0.89 -1.19
CA ASN A 166 -10.85 1.06 -2.44
C ASN A 166 -11.21 -0.31 -3.02
N LEU A 167 -12.41 -0.46 -3.58
CA LEU A 167 -12.89 -1.71 -4.18
C LEU A 167 -13.28 -1.48 -5.63
N SER A 168 -12.80 -2.36 -6.51
CA SER A 168 -13.06 -2.34 -7.96
C SER A 168 -13.66 -3.66 -8.42
N TRP A 169 -14.55 -3.58 -9.40
CA TRP A 169 -14.98 -4.75 -10.18
C TRP A 169 -14.17 -4.79 -11.47
N GLY A 170 -13.55 -5.92 -11.78
CA GLY A 170 -12.76 -6.07 -13.00
C GLY A 170 -11.93 -7.35 -13.07
N ASN A 171 -11.28 -7.55 -14.22
CA ASN A 171 -10.43 -8.72 -14.47
C ASN A 171 -9.12 -8.62 -13.66
N GLY A 172 -8.93 -9.57 -12.74
CA GLY A 172 -7.74 -9.66 -11.89
C GLY A 172 -6.42 -9.84 -12.64
N TRP A 173 -6.42 -10.42 -13.84
CA TRP A 173 -5.22 -10.54 -14.68
C TRP A 173 -4.67 -9.19 -15.12
N LYS A 174 -5.55 -8.19 -15.28
CA LYS A 174 -5.22 -6.83 -15.75
C LYS A 174 -4.81 -5.90 -14.60
N GLY A 175 -5.01 -6.33 -13.35
CA GLY A 175 -4.74 -5.52 -12.17
C GLY A 175 -5.48 -4.19 -12.16
N LEU A 176 -4.82 -3.14 -11.66
CA LEU A 176 -5.34 -1.78 -11.59
C LEU A 176 -4.26 -0.79 -12.04
N GLN A 177 -4.04 -0.72 -13.36
CA GLN A 177 -2.97 0.08 -13.96
C GLN A 177 -3.00 1.56 -13.56
N GLU A 178 -4.20 2.15 -13.38
CA GLU A 178 -4.35 3.55 -12.96
C GLU A 178 -3.89 3.81 -11.52
N GLU A 179 -3.86 2.76 -10.70
CA GLU A 179 -3.45 2.83 -9.30
C GLU A 179 -2.03 2.29 -9.08
N ALA A 180 -1.44 1.63 -10.09
CA ALA A 180 -0.04 1.25 -10.10
C ALA A 180 0.90 2.47 -9.95
N PRO A 181 2.15 2.28 -9.49
CA PRO A 181 2.73 0.99 -9.08
C PRO A 181 2.42 0.61 -7.62
N PHE A 182 2.41 -0.68 -7.33
CA PHE A 182 2.10 -1.27 -6.02
C PHE A 182 3.35 -1.73 -5.27
N ASP A 183 3.36 -1.53 -3.95
CA ASP A 183 4.40 -2.07 -3.06
C ASP A 183 4.15 -3.57 -2.81
N CYS A 184 2.88 -4.00 -2.82
CA CYS A 184 2.48 -5.38 -2.65
C CYS A 184 1.30 -5.75 -3.55
N ILE A 185 1.35 -6.95 -4.15
CA ILE A 185 0.21 -7.58 -4.82
C ILE A 185 0.00 -8.97 -4.22
N HIS A 186 -1.19 -9.22 -3.70
CA HIS A 186 -1.64 -10.56 -3.32
C HIS A 186 -2.65 -11.05 -4.35
N VAL A 187 -2.52 -12.31 -4.77
CA VAL A 187 -3.48 -12.95 -5.67
C VAL A 187 -4.12 -14.14 -4.96
N GLY A 188 -5.41 -14.01 -4.65
CA GLY A 188 -6.24 -14.99 -3.94
C GLY A 188 -6.82 -16.09 -4.82
N ALA A 189 -6.31 -16.26 -6.05
CA ALA A 189 -6.74 -17.29 -7.00
C ALA A 189 -5.54 -17.79 -7.83
N ALA A 190 -5.58 -19.05 -8.26
CA ALA A 190 -4.48 -19.68 -8.99
C ALA A 190 -4.45 -19.22 -10.45
N ALA A 191 -3.37 -18.54 -10.84
CA ALA A 191 -3.11 -18.23 -12.24
C ALA A 191 -2.58 -19.46 -12.98
N GLU A 192 -2.95 -19.63 -14.25
CA GLU A 192 -2.45 -20.73 -15.08
C GLU A 192 -0.98 -20.54 -15.49
N SER A 193 -0.53 -19.29 -15.54
CA SER A 193 0.83 -18.84 -15.85
C SER A 193 1.15 -17.58 -15.05
N PHE A 194 2.39 -17.09 -15.10
CA PHE A 194 2.74 -15.84 -14.42
C PHE A 194 2.06 -14.63 -15.10
N PRO A 195 1.29 -13.80 -14.38
CA PRO A 195 0.59 -12.65 -14.94
C PRO A 195 1.54 -11.46 -15.09
N TYR A 196 2.20 -11.35 -16.25
CA TYR A 196 3.20 -10.31 -16.49
C TYR A 196 2.66 -8.88 -16.34
N GLU A 197 1.38 -8.64 -16.67
CA GLU A 197 0.74 -7.33 -16.45
C GLU A 197 0.73 -6.94 -14.97
N LEU A 198 0.38 -7.87 -14.07
CA LEU A 198 0.45 -7.64 -12.62
C LEU A 198 1.90 -7.47 -12.15
N MET A 199 2.85 -8.24 -12.68
CA MET A 199 4.26 -8.14 -12.31
C MET A 199 4.83 -6.75 -12.67
N ASN A 200 4.44 -6.20 -13.84
CA ASN A 200 4.84 -4.86 -14.27
C ASN A 200 4.23 -3.74 -13.41
N GLN A 201 3.11 -4.01 -12.74
CA GLN A 201 2.50 -3.07 -11.79
C GLN A 201 3.20 -3.06 -10.42
N LEU A 202 4.19 -3.91 -10.15
CA LEU A 202 5.01 -3.83 -8.94
C LEU A 202 6.00 -2.66 -9.00
N LYS A 203 6.20 -1.96 -7.88
CA LYS A 203 7.36 -1.07 -7.69
C LYS A 203 8.65 -1.88 -7.68
N VAL A 204 9.78 -1.24 -7.95
CA VAL A 204 11.09 -1.80 -7.58
C VAL A 204 11.13 -1.99 -6.06
N ASN A 205 11.60 -3.16 -5.63
CA ASN A 205 11.49 -3.76 -4.30
C ASN A 205 10.08 -4.19 -3.88
N GLY A 206 9.09 -4.13 -4.77
CA GLY A 206 7.73 -4.61 -4.53
C GLY A 206 7.65 -6.14 -4.56
N LEU A 207 6.68 -6.68 -3.83
CA LEU A 207 6.42 -8.12 -3.77
C LEU A 207 5.08 -8.50 -4.38
N MET A 208 5.04 -9.65 -5.03
CA MET A 208 3.81 -10.36 -5.33
C MET A 208 3.81 -11.76 -4.72
N ILE A 209 2.67 -12.13 -4.15
CA ILE A 209 2.38 -13.51 -3.73
C ILE A 209 1.26 -14.05 -4.59
N ILE A 210 1.52 -15.16 -5.26
CA ILE A 210 0.58 -15.73 -6.23
C ILE A 210 0.68 -17.27 -6.28
N PRO A 211 -0.46 -17.98 -6.23
CA PRO A 211 -0.50 -19.38 -6.61
C PRO A 211 -0.47 -19.51 -8.14
N VAL A 212 0.43 -20.33 -8.66
CA VAL A 212 0.54 -20.62 -10.09
C VAL A 212 0.45 -22.12 -10.33
N GLY A 213 -0.40 -22.51 -11.29
CA GLY A 213 -0.59 -23.87 -11.73
C GLY A 213 -2.01 -24.08 -12.29
N SER A 214 -2.10 -24.68 -13.47
CA SER A 214 -3.38 -25.03 -14.08
C SER A 214 -4.09 -26.14 -13.30
N GLN A 215 -5.42 -26.02 -13.14
CA GLN A 215 -6.25 -27.08 -12.56
C GLN A 215 -6.36 -28.31 -13.48
N GLU A 216 -6.12 -28.15 -14.76
CA GLU A 216 -6.16 -29.22 -15.76
C GLU A 216 -4.83 -30.01 -15.81
N SER A 217 -3.79 -29.47 -15.18
CA SER A 217 -2.48 -30.12 -15.11
C SER A 217 -2.46 -31.22 -14.04
N LEU A 218 -1.71 -32.28 -14.31
CA LEU A 218 -1.34 -33.28 -13.28
C LEU A 218 -0.33 -32.72 -12.27
N GLN A 219 0.28 -31.57 -12.56
CA GLN A 219 1.22 -30.90 -11.66
C GLN A 219 0.49 -30.14 -10.55
N PRO A 220 1.04 -30.10 -9.32
CA PRO A 220 0.46 -29.33 -8.23
C PRO A 220 0.51 -27.82 -8.51
N GLN A 221 -0.45 -27.08 -7.95
CA GLN A 221 -0.31 -25.63 -7.83
C GLN A 221 0.75 -25.31 -6.77
N LEU A 222 1.62 -24.35 -7.08
CA LEU A 222 2.67 -23.89 -6.20
C LEU A 222 2.45 -22.41 -5.87
N LEU A 223 2.69 -22.04 -4.61
CA LEU A 223 2.71 -20.66 -4.18
C LEU A 223 4.08 -20.05 -4.47
N TYR A 224 4.10 -18.90 -5.13
CA TYR A 224 5.32 -18.18 -5.47
C TYR A 224 5.37 -16.83 -4.76
N LYS A 225 6.60 -16.43 -4.41
CA LYS A 225 6.97 -15.06 -4.09
C LYS A 225 7.76 -14.48 -5.26
N ILE A 226 7.30 -13.37 -5.80
CA ILE A 226 7.94 -12.63 -6.87
C ILE A 226 8.42 -11.32 -6.26
N HIS A 227 9.69 -10.97 -6.46
CA HIS A 227 10.31 -9.75 -5.98
C HIS A 227 10.88 -8.98 -7.16
N ARG A 228 10.39 -7.76 -7.39
CA ARG A 228 10.95 -6.89 -8.44
C ARG A 228 12.22 -6.26 -7.92
N ILE A 229 13.39 -6.65 -8.42
CA ILE A 229 14.70 -6.19 -7.95
C ILE A 229 15.24 -4.99 -8.72
N ALA A 230 14.74 -4.74 -9.93
CA ALA A 230 15.21 -3.66 -10.78
C ALA A 230 14.08 -3.13 -11.69
N ASN A 231 14.40 -2.05 -12.40
CA ASN A 231 13.65 -1.60 -13.56
C ASN A 231 14.66 -1.37 -14.69
N ASN A 232 15.03 -2.44 -15.39
CA ASN A 232 15.95 -2.35 -16.53
C ASN A 232 15.21 -2.07 -17.85
N SER A 233 13.89 -1.94 -17.79
CA SER A 233 13.11 -1.62 -18.96
C SER A 233 13.37 -0.20 -19.47
N TYR A 234 13.56 -0.06 -20.79
CA TYR A 234 13.54 1.26 -21.45
C TYR A 234 12.12 1.85 -21.55
N ASP A 235 11.08 1.02 -21.36
CA ASP A 235 9.66 1.41 -21.31
C ASP A 235 9.02 0.77 -20.08
N ASP A 236 8.66 1.55 -19.06
CA ASP A 236 8.16 1.08 -17.76
C ASP A 236 7.00 0.05 -17.82
N LYS A 237 6.39 -0.15 -19.00
CA LYS A 237 5.31 -1.11 -19.26
C LYS A 237 5.76 -2.48 -19.78
N LEU A 238 7.03 -2.65 -20.17
CA LEU A 238 7.53 -3.91 -20.72
C LEU A 238 8.08 -4.83 -19.61
N TYR A 239 7.76 -6.11 -19.73
CA TYR A 239 8.28 -7.16 -18.84
C TYR A 239 9.71 -7.54 -19.24
N TYR A 240 10.62 -7.55 -18.27
CA TYR A 240 11.97 -8.07 -18.41
C TYR A 240 12.24 -9.08 -17.30
N GLU A 241 12.55 -10.32 -17.66
CA GLU A 241 12.74 -11.42 -16.70
C GLU A 241 13.80 -11.10 -15.63
N ASP A 242 14.89 -10.45 -16.02
CA ASP A 242 15.99 -10.06 -15.12
C ASP A 242 15.59 -9.00 -14.08
N ASP A 243 14.41 -8.36 -14.21
CA ASP A 243 13.89 -7.45 -13.20
C ASP A 243 13.28 -8.19 -12.00
N PHE A 244 13.10 -9.52 -12.07
CA PHE A 244 12.35 -10.28 -11.08
C PHE A 244 13.12 -11.48 -10.51
N GLU A 245 13.12 -11.59 -9.18
CA GLU A 245 13.47 -12.82 -8.47
C GLU A 245 12.20 -13.60 -8.12
N ILE A 246 12.13 -14.86 -8.57
CA ILE A 246 10.99 -15.74 -8.32
C ILE A 246 11.39 -16.88 -7.39
N THR A 247 10.73 -16.97 -6.24
CA THR A 247 10.94 -18.02 -5.23
C THR A 247 9.71 -18.89 -5.10
N THR A 248 9.84 -20.20 -5.27
CA THR A 248 8.80 -21.17 -4.92
C THR A 248 8.73 -21.37 -3.40
N LEU A 249 7.53 -21.30 -2.83
CA LEU A 249 7.32 -21.43 -1.38
C LEU A 249 6.81 -22.82 -1.00
N LEU A 250 5.58 -23.18 -1.39
CA LEU A 250 4.95 -24.46 -1.05
C LEU A 250 3.85 -24.88 -2.04
N GLY A 251 3.42 -26.14 -1.96
CA GLY A 251 2.25 -26.64 -2.69
C GLY A 251 0.93 -26.18 -2.07
N VAL A 252 0.00 -25.73 -2.90
CA VAL A 252 -1.28 -25.14 -2.49
C VAL A 252 -2.44 -25.62 -3.37
N ARG A 253 -3.65 -25.17 -3.05
CA ARG A 253 -4.85 -25.36 -3.88
C ARG A 253 -5.77 -24.16 -3.74
N TYR A 254 -5.93 -23.42 -4.83
CA TYR A 254 -6.78 -22.25 -4.94
C TYR A 254 -7.82 -22.46 -6.06
N VAL A 255 -8.92 -21.70 -5.97
CA VAL A 255 -9.84 -21.52 -7.10
C VAL A 255 -9.09 -20.87 -8.27
N PRO A 256 -9.47 -21.12 -9.54
CA PRO A 256 -8.75 -20.55 -10.68
C PRO A 256 -8.92 -19.03 -10.74
N LEU A 257 -7.88 -18.33 -11.19
CA LEU A 257 -7.96 -16.93 -11.61
C LEU A 257 -8.53 -16.90 -13.03
N ILE A 258 -9.80 -16.50 -13.14
CA ILE A 258 -10.57 -16.55 -14.38
C ILE A 258 -10.26 -15.34 -15.26
N HIS A 259 -10.13 -15.55 -16.57
CA HIS A 259 -10.10 -14.47 -17.57
C HIS A 259 -11.54 -13.95 -17.80
N ASP A 260 -11.69 -12.70 -18.22
CA ASP A 260 -13.01 -12.19 -18.62
C ASP A 260 -13.50 -12.98 -19.85
N ASP A 261 -14.76 -13.42 -19.86
CA ASP A 261 -15.37 -14.20 -20.95
C ASP A 261 -15.29 -13.45 -22.32
N ASN A 262 -14.98 -12.15 -22.30
CA ASN A 262 -14.80 -11.32 -23.49
C ASN A 262 -13.36 -11.35 -24.08
N ASP A 263 -12.39 -11.96 -23.40
CA ASP A 263 -11.00 -12.07 -23.90
C ASP A 263 -10.81 -13.33 -24.82
N ASP A 264 -11.81 -14.22 -24.93
CA ASP A 264 -11.75 -15.46 -25.73
C ASP A 264 -11.94 -15.28 -27.26
N ASP A 265 -12.21 -14.05 -27.74
CA ASP A 265 -12.38 -13.77 -29.18
C ASP A 265 -11.05 -13.64 -29.96
N ASP A 266 -9.89 -13.64 -29.29
CA ASP A 266 -8.58 -13.44 -29.96
C ASP A 266 -7.72 -14.71 -30.13
N ILE A 267 -8.18 -15.90 -29.70
CA ILE A 267 -7.46 -17.17 -29.96
C ILE A 267 -8.03 -17.84 -31.23
N ASN A 268 -7.83 -17.16 -32.36
CA ASN A 268 -7.92 -17.78 -33.69
C ASN A 268 -6.95 -17.10 -34.66
N ARG A 269 -5.66 -17.02 -34.30
CA ARG A 269 -4.54 -16.73 -35.23
C ARG A 269 -3.26 -17.46 -34.85
#